data_AF-A0A0A5I2R7-F1
#
_entry.id   AF-A0A0A5I2R7-F1
#
_cell.length_a   1.000
_cell.length_b   1.000
_cell.length_c   1.000
_cell.angle_alpha   90.00
_cell.angle_beta   90.00
_cell.angle_gamma   90.00
#
_symmetry.space_group_name_H-M   'P 1'
#
loop_
_entity.id
_entity.type
_entity.pdbx_description
1 polymer ?
#
loop_
_entity_poly.entity_id
_entity_poly.type
_entity_poly.pdbx_seq_one_letter_code
_entity_poly.pdbx_strand_id
1 'polypeptide(L)'
;MWILKNIANKIVKNPIKVITFTIVAILLFAAGAQQVEMATGNNTLIEEDTKVYQNNLKLEQEFGGESVIVIYEAENESDLLKPNTLKQMKDLESQLRSQDGIYSIVGPHTAVQNISEKKAEKYKEGLTEMADGLNEMGEKLKEISINIEENASSQSSLPDFESKISEMEKGIGKMVEGQKKLEQGTGELVNGYSSMGVQLKGVAMKLQQSAEQMNKSVAERPAQQKQAVELKQVGLKLGRMADQMISASKQSAQLPNVSRKTIDGLQGLEKGLRGQQSQLNNMGERQAQKQKDLKELADGLAEMGENLDSMSENLMEMINYSDSMLPGIPKKQETLDQMIYEDDGSLRSMFDDIIIDGRYMTFMIKFTGNATDANKSELVSFVKDYMEENSMEGISTMVSGKPVLDDAIRTEMKKSMQKMMGLSILFMILVLAVVFRVRWRILPLVIIMIAVIGTVGLMGWLSVPITMVSMAVFPILIGLGIDYAIQFQSRFTEEMTGEEQ
;
A
#
# COMPACT_ATOMS: atom_id res chain seq x y z
N MET A 1 9.74 45.41 -57.46
CA MET A 1 10.97 45.18 -58.24
C MET A 1 12.23 45.76 -57.59
N TRP A 2 12.20 46.97 -57.00
CA TRP A 2 13.34 47.60 -56.31
C TRP A 2 13.96 46.74 -55.19
N ILE A 3 13.15 46.14 -54.31
CA ILE A 3 13.60 45.30 -53.20
C ILE A 3 14.39 44.08 -53.70
N LEU A 4 13.85 43.36 -54.69
CA LEU A 4 14.50 42.18 -55.28
C LEU A 4 15.84 42.53 -55.93
N LYS A 5 15.91 43.67 -56.64
CA LYS A 5 17.15 44.16 -57.28
C LYS A 5 18.22 44.51 -56.23
N ASN A 6 17.79 45.06 -55.10
CA ASN A 6 18.68 45.39 -53.98
C ASN A 6 19.23 44.12 -53.28
N ILE A 7 18.38 43.11 -53.10
CA ILE A 7 18.78 41.80 -52.56
C ILE A 7 19.76 41.12 -53.50
N ALA A 8 19.45 41.06 -54.80
CA ALA A 8 20.33 40.47 -55.82
C ALA A 8 21.71 41.14 -55.85
N ASN A 9 21.76 42.48 -55.89
CA ASN A 9 23.02 43.22 -55.82
C ASN A 9 23.84 42.92 -54.56
N LYS A 10 23.17 42.71 -53.42
CA LYS A 10 23.82 42.38 -52.15
C LYS A 10 24.40 40.95 -52.15
N ILE A 11 23.68 40.02 -52.78
CA ILE A 11 24.12 38.63 -52.98
C ILE A 11 25.36 38.57 -53.87
N VAL A 12 25.32 39.25 -55.03
CA VAL A 12 26.43 39.29 -55.99
C VAL A 12 27.66 39.99 -55.41
N LYS A 13 27.47 41.06 -54.65
CA LYS A 13 28.58 41.86 -54.09
C LYS A 13 29.30 41.18 -52.92
N ASN A 14 28.63 40.30 -52.16
CA ASN A 14 29.21 39.63 -50.98
C ASN A 14 28.84 38.14 -50.91
N PRO A 15 29.28 37.31 -51.86
CA PRO A 15 28.84 35.92 -51.96
C PRO A 15 29.22 35.08 -50.73
N ILE A 16 30.45 35.25 -50.20
CA ILE A 16 30.92 34.51 -49.01
C ILE A 16 30.04 34.80 -47.79
N LYS A 17 29.70 36.08 -47.55
CA LYS A 17 28.86 36.47 -46.39
C LYS A 17 27.45 35.87 -46.49
N VAL A 18 26.89 35.79 -47.70
CA VAL A 18 25.56 35.22 -47.95
C VAL A 18 25.57 33.71 -47.72
N ILE A 19 26.61 33.01 -48.20
CA ILE A 19 26.77 31.58 -47.98
C ILE A 19 26.93 31.29 -46.48
N THR A 20 27.82 32.01 -45.78
CA THR A 20 27.99 31.85 -44.33
C THR A 20 26.69 32.09 -43.58
N PHE A 21 25.95 33.15 -43.90
CA PHE A 21 24.65 33.42 -43.29
C PHE A 21 23.64 32.28 -43.54
N THR A 22 23.60 31.76 -44.76
CA THR A 22 22.69 30.65 -45.14
C THR A 22 23.04 29.38 -44.36
N ILE A 23 24.33 29.04 -44.25
CA ILE A 23 24.78 27.88 -43.47
C ILE A 23 24.41 28.05 -42.00
N VAL A 24 24.62 29.24 -41.42
CA VAL A 24 24.23 29.54 -40.03
C VAL A 24 22.71 29.40 -39.86
N ALA A 25 21.91 29.90 -40.80
CA ALA A 25 20.45 29.74 -40.76
C ALA A 25 20.03 28.26 -40.82
N ILE A 26 20.67 27.46 -41.69
CA ILE A 26 20.41 26.01 -41.78
C ILE A 26 20.75 25.32 -40.46
N LEU A 27 21.90 25.65 -39.84
CA LEU A 27 22.28 25.10 -38.54
C LEU A 27 21.29 25.48 -37.44
N LEU A 28 20.79 26.72 -37.45
CA LEU A 28 19.77 27.19 -36.50
C LEU A 28 18.43 26.46 -36.69
N PHE A 29 18.00 26.21 -37.92
CA PHE A 29 16.81 25.39 -38.18
C PHE A 29 17.04 23.93 -37.83
N ALA A 30 18.22 23.36 -38.12
CA ALA A 30 18.56 22.01 -37.72
C ALA A 30 18.54 21.83 -36.19
N ALA A 31 18.98 22.85 -35.43
CA ALA A 31 18.87 22.86 -33.97
C ALA A 31 17.40 22.92 -33.51
N GLY A 32 16.56 23.74 -34.17
CA GLY A 32 15.12 23.74 -33.93
C GLY A 32 14.47 22.39 -34.23
N ALA A 33 14.91 21.69 -35.27
CA ALA A 33 14.34 20.41 -35.68
C ALA A 33 14.55 19.31 -34.63
N GLN A 34 15.58 19.41 -33.80
CA GLN A 34 15.81 18.50 -32.67
C GLN A 34 14.82 18.70 -31.51
N GLN A 35 14.15 19.85 -31.45
CA GLN A 35 13.16 20.19 -30.43
C GLN A 35 11.72 19.83 -30.86
N VAL A 36 11.55 19.23 -32.04
CA VAL A 36 10.22 18.88 -32.52
C VAL A 36 9.66 17.68 -31.75
N GLU A 37 8.52 17.90 -31.13
CA GLU A 37 7.77 16.87 -30.42
C GLU A 37 6.71 16.23 -31.34
N MET A 38 6.43 14.94 -31.14
CA MET A 38 5.33 14.25 -31.82
C MET A 38 4.13 14.18 -30.89
N ALA A 39 3.04 14.88 -31.20
CA ALA A 39 1.86 14.84 -30.33
C ALA A 39 0.97 13.63 -30.63
N THR A 40 0.66 12.86 -29.58
CA THR A 40 -0.31 11.74 -29.61
C THR A 40 -1.38 11.85 -28.51
N GLY A 41 -1.26 12.85 -27.64
CA GLY A 41 -2.15 13.03 -26.48
C GLY A 41 -3.45 13.74 -26.82
N ASN A 42 -4.24 14.04 -25.78
CA ASN A 42 -5.56 14.67 -25.90
C ASN A 42 -5.49 16.09 -26.52
N ASN A 43 -4.35 16.77 -26.42
CA ASN A 43 -4.09 18.07 -27.06
C ASN A 43 -4.16 18.02 -28.60
N THR A 44 -4.08 16.83 -29.19
CA THR A 44 -4.30 16.65 -30.64
C THR A 44 -5.78 16.59 -31.03
N LEU A 45 -6.67 16.37 -30.05
CA LEU A 45 -8.10 16.16 -30.24
C LEU A 45 -8.93 17.34 -29.74
N ILE A 46 -8.46 18.01 -28.70
CA ILE A 46 -9.16 19.10 -28.01
C ILE A 46 -8.18 20.26 -27.78
N GLU A 47 -8.61 21.48 -28.09
CA GLU A 47 -7.81 22.69 -27.85
C GLU A 47 -7.58 22.93 -26.34
N GLU A 48 -6.37 23.37 -26.00
CA GLU A 48 -5.91 23.50 -24.60
C GLU A 48 -6.65 24.59 -23.82
N ASP A 49 -7.18 25.62 -24.49
CA ASP A 49 -7.91 26.73 -23.87
C ASP A 49 -9.36 26.38 -23.53
N THR A 50 -9.84 25.20 -23.96
CA THR A 50 -11.20 24.77 -23.66
C THR A 50 -11.39 24.44 -22.19
N LYS A 51 -12.59 24.74 -21.66
CA LYS A 51 -12.95 24.36 -20.28
C LYS A 51 -12.84 22.86 -20.03
N VAL A 52 -13.10 22.03 -21.04
CA VAL A 52 -13.04 20.57 -20.93
C VAL A 52 -11.60 20.12 -20.70
N TYR A 53 -10.65 20.63 -21.49
CA TYR A 53 -9.23 20.31 -21.32
C TYR A 53 -8.71 20.75 -19.95
N GLN A 54 -9.02 21.99 -19.55
CA GLN A 54 -8.60 22.53 -18.26
C GLN A 54 -9.21 21.78 -17.06
N ASN A 55 -10.46 21.32 -17.17
CA ASN A 55 -11.08 20.49 -16.13
C ASN A 55 -10.44 19.10 -16.05
N ASN A 56 -10.08 18.50 -17.19
CA ASN A 56 -9.37 17.22 -17.22
C ASN A 56 -7.99 17.34 -16.59
N LEU A 57 -7.23 18.41 -16.88
CA LEU A 57 -5.93 18.65 -16.24
C LEU A 57 -6.03 18.75 -14.71
N LYS A 58 -7.06 19.44 -14.20
CA LYS A 58 -7.31 19.52 -12.75
C LYS A 58 -7.67 18.17 -12.16
N LEU A 59 -8.48 17.37 -12.86
CA LEU A 59 -8.80 16.00 -12.45
C LEU A 59 -7.53 15.16 -12.33
N GLU A 60 -6.64 15.22 -13.31
CA GLU A 60 -5.38 14.48 -13.31
C GLU A 60 -4.42 14.94 -12.21
N GLN A 61 -4.40 16.23 -11.88
CA GLN A 61 -3.58 16.77 -10.79
C GLN A 61 -4.06 16.27 -9.41
N GLU A 62 -5.37 16.20 -9.18
CA GLU A 62 -5.93 15.78 -7.90
C GLU A 62 -5.95 14.25 -7.73
N PHE A 63 -6.33 13.53 -8.79
CA PHE A 63 -6.60 12.08 -8.73
C PHE A 63 -5.55 11.21 -9.42
N GLY A 64 -4.46 11.80 -9.90
CA GLY A 64 -3.45 11.12 -10.73
C GLY A 64 -3.85 11.10 -12.21
N GLY A 65 -2.83 11.06 -13.06
CA GLY A 65 -2.97 11.07 -14.51
C GLY A 65 -3.35 9.71 -15.08
N GLU A 66 -2.91 9.49 -16.32
CA GLU A 66 -3.09 8.24 -17.04
C GLU A 66 -2.40 7.06 -16.33
N SER A 67 -2.85 5.84 -16.64
CA SER A 67 -2.31 4.61 -16.04
C SER A 67 -1.71 3.69 -17.08
N VAL A 68 -0.59 3.07 -16.71
CA VAL A 68 -0.13 1.81 -17.30
C VAL A 68 -0.82 0.67 -16.56
N ILE A 69 -1.28 -0.33 -17.30
CA ILE A 69 -1.96 -1.51 -16.77
C ILE A 69 -1.14 -2.72 -17.19
N VAL A 70 -0.62 -3.46 -16.23
CA VAL A 70 -0.03 -4.77 -16.46
C VAL A 70 -1.10 -5.82 -16.20
N ILE A 71 -1.37 -6.66 -17.20
CA ILE A 71 -2.28 -7.79 -17.10
C ILE A 71 -1.44 -9.05 -16.97
N TYR A 72 -1.68 -9.81 -15.92
CA TYR A 72 -1.13 -11.14 -15.70
C TYR A 72 -2.17 -12.17 -16.13
N GLU A 73 -1.78 -13.08 -17.02
CA GLU A 73 -2.60 -14.19 -17.49
C GLU A 73 -1.94 -15.50 -17.05
N ALA A 74 -2.63 -16.27 -16.21
CA ALA A 74 -2.14 -17.56 -15.76
C ALA A 74 -2.67 -18.73 -16.58
N GLU A 75 -1.82 -19.75 -16.76
CA GLU A 75 -2.23 -21.03 -17.33
C GLU A 75 -3.21 -21.78 -16.41
N ASN A 76 -3.02 -21.70 -15.08
CA ASN A 76 -3.94 -22.24 -14.08
C ASN A 76 -4.37 -21.16 -13.08
N GLU A 77 -5.65 -21.20 -12.65
CA GLU A 77 -6.22 -20.17 -11.77
C GLU A 77 -5.46 -20.00 -10.43
N SER A 78 -4.87 -21.08 -9.93
CA SER A 78 -4.11 -21.06 -8.69
C SER A 78 -2.76 -20.35 -8.78
N ASP A 79 -2.25 -20.05 -9.98
CA ASP A 79 -0.87 -19.58 -10.17
C ASP A 79 -0.70 -18.09 -9.80
N LEU A 80 -1.75 -17.27 -9.97
CA LEU A 80 -1.72 -15.84 -9.66
C LEU A 80 -1.72 -15.54 -8.15
N LEU A 81 -2.41 -16.37 -7.36
CA LEU A 81 -2.65 -16.14 -5.94
C LEU A 81 -1.72 -16.97 -5.04
N LYS A 82 -0.45 -17.09 -5.43
CA LYS A 82 0.60 -17.74 -4.62
C LYS A 82 1.46 -16.71 -3.90
N PRO A 83 1.97 -17.00 -2.69
CA PRO A 83 2.87 -16.11 -1.97
C PRO A 83 4.10 -15.67 -2.78
N ASN A 84 4.68 -16.59 -3.57
CA ASN A 84 5.84 -16.29 -4.41
C ASN A 84 5.48 -15.36 -5.57
N THR A 85 4.34 -15.57 -6.22
CA THR A 85 3.84 -14.72 -7.30
C THR A 85 3.56 -13.31 -6.80
N LEU A 86 2.84 -13.18 -5.68
CA LEU A 86 2.58 -11.89 -5.04
C LEU A 86 3.88 -11.19 -4.61
N LYS A 87 4.91 -11.95 -4.23
CA LYS A 87 6.22 -11.40 -3.89
C LYS A 87 6.92 -10.81 -5.11
N GLN A 88 6.89 -11.49 -6.26
CA GLN A 88 7.43 -10.94 -7.50
C GLN A 88 6.69 -9.66 -7.93
N MET A 89 5.36 -9.62 -7.77
CA MET A 89 4.57 -8.42 -8.01
C MET A 89 4.91 -7.27 -7.03
N LYS A 90 5.20 -7.61 -5.77
CA LYS A 90 5.71 -6.65 -4.77
C LYS A 90 7.07 -6.10 -5.15
N ASP A 91 7.95 -6.92 -5.70
CA ASP A 91 9.29 -6.49 -6.09
C ASP A 91 9.22 -5.43 -7.21
N LEU A 92 8.35 -5.61 -8.20
CA LEU A 92 8.01 -4.57 -9.19
C LEU A 92 7.49 -3.31 -8.52
N GLU A 93 6.48 -3.44 -7.65
CA GLU A 93 5.90 -2.30 -6.93
C GLU A 93 6.97 -1.52 -6.16
N SER A 94 7.91 -2.22 -5.52
CA SER A 94 8.98 -1.61 -4.73
C SER A 94 9.96 -0.82 -5.60
N GLN A 95 10.29 -1.34 -6.79
CA GLN A 95 11.14 -0.61 -7.74
C GLN A 95 10.43 0.61 -8.32
N LEU A 96 9.14 0.48 -8.65
CA LEU A 96 8.34 1.59 -9.17
C LEU A 96 8.15 2.70 -8.13
N ARG A 97 7.92 2.37 -6.85
CA ARG A 97 7.83 3.38 -5.77
C ARG A 97 9.05 4.29 -5.65
N SER A 98 10.21 3.88 -6.17
CA SER A 98 11.43 4.70 -6.19
C SER A 98 11.55 5.65 -7.39
N GLN A 99 10.65 5.53 -8.37
CA GLN A 99 10.67 6.32 -9.59
C GLN A 99 9.87 7.61 -9.44
N ASP A 100 10.42 8.71 -9.97
CA ASP A 100 9.70 9.97 -10.07
C ASP A 100 8.57 9.87 -11.10
N GLY A 101 7.44 10.54 -10.85
CA GLY A 101 6.30 10.58 -11.78
C GLY A 101 5.24 9.50 -11.57
N ILE A 102 5.33 8.69 -10.51
CA ILE A 102 4.29 7.74 -10.12
C ILE A 102 3.45 8.33 -8.98
N TYR A 103 2.13 8.35 -9.17
CA TYR A 103 1.16 8.84 -8.18
C TYR A 103 0.70 7.72 -7.24
N SER A 104 0.31 6.58 -7.81
CA SER A 104 -0.17 5.44 -7.04
C SER A 104 0.05 4.14 -7.79
N ILE A 105 0.26 3.06 -7.05
CA ILE A 105 0.31 1.71 -7.58
C ILE A 105 -0.79 0.90 -6.91
N VAL A 106 -1.59 0.21 -7.70
CA VAL A 106 -2.68 -0.64 -7.23
C VAL A 106 -2.46 -2.02 -7.81
N GLY A 107 -2.08 -2.96 -6.96
CA GLY A 107 -1.90 -4.35 -7.34
C GLY A 107 -2.43 -5.31 -6.27
N PRO A 108 -2.42 -6.62 -6.58
CA PRO A 108 -2.86 -7.69 -5.67
C PRO A 108 -2.05 -7.71 -4.36
N HIS A 109 -0.75 -7.40 -4.43
CA HIS A 109 0.07 -7.22 -3.24
C HIS A 109 -0.46 -6.07 -2.36
N THR A 110 -0.83 -4.93 -2.94
CA THR A 110 -1.36 -3.78 -2.19
C THR A 110 -2.64 -4.15 -1.43
N ALA A 111 -3.54 -4.92 -2.05
CA ALA A 111 -4.74 -5.41 -1.39
C ALA A 111 -4.42 -6.34 -0.21
N VAL A 112 -3.56 -7.34 -0.41
CA VAL A 112 -3.12 -8.25 0.66
C VAL A 112 -2.38 -7.50 1.77
N GLN A 113 -1.53 -6.54 1.42
CA GLN A 113 -0.81 -5.68 2.35
C GLN A 113 -1.79 -4.88 3.21
N ASN A 114 -2.80 -4.24 2.62
CA ASN A 114 -3.83 -3.48 3.35
C ASN A 114 -4.62 -4.37 4.32
N ILE A 115 -4.94 -5.60 3.94
CA ILE A 115 -5.58 -6.58 4.86
C ILE A 115 -4.62 -6.91 6.00
N SER A 116 -3.36 -7.19 5.67
CA SER A 116 -2.35 -7.55 6.66
C SER A 116 -2.09 -6.41 7.65
N GLU A 117 -2.10 -5.15 7.19
CA GLU A 117 -1.97 -3.95 8.02
C GLU A 117 -3.16 -3.81 8.96
N LYS A 118 -4.39 -3.90 8.43
CA LYS A 118 -5.60 -3.86 9.24
C LYS A 118 -5.67 -5.00 10.26
N LYS A 119 -5.24 -6.20 9.88
CA LYS A 119 -5.15 -7.34 10.81
C LYS A 119 -4.12 -7.04 11.90
N ALA A 120 -2.91 -6.59 11.56
CA ALA A 120 -1.87 -6.24 12.52
C ALA A 120 -2.31 -5.14 13.50
N GLU A 121 -3.01 -4.11 13.01
CA GLU A 121 -3.58 -3.05 13.85
C GLU A 121 -4.61 -3.61 14.84
N LYS A 122 -5.54 -4.46 14.38
CA LYS A 122 -6.49 -5.15 15.26
C LYS A 122 -5.81 -6.08 16.27
N TYR A 123 -4.74 -6.79 15.88
CA TYR A 123 -3.94 -7.59 16.81
C TYR A 123 -3.33 -6.70 17.89
N LYS A 124 -2.74 -5.57 17.50
CA LYS A 124 -2.16 -4.60 18.44
C LYS A 124 -3.21 -4.06 19.40
N GLU A 125 -4.35 -3.59 18.89
CA GLU A 125 -5.47 -3.11 19.71
C GLU A 125 -5.95 -4.19 20.68
N GLY A 126 -6.12 -5.42 20.21
CA GLY A 126 -6.56 -6.53 21.03
C GLY A 126 -5.59 -6.88 22.16
N LEU A 127 -4.28 -6.86 21.88
CA LEU A 127 -3.25 -7.08 22.90
C LEU A 127 -3.16 -5.90 23.89
N THR A 128 -3.33 -4.65 23.43
CA THR A 128 -3.37 -3.48 24.32
C THR A 128 -4.54 -3.57 25.29
N GLU A 129 -5.74 -3.89 24.81
CA GLU A 129 -6.94 -4.05 25.66
C GLU A 129 -6.75 -5.18 26.69
N MET A 130 -6.10 -6.27 26.30
CA MET A 130 -5.73 -7.34 27.23
C MET A 130 -4.73 -6.89 28.29
N ALA A 131 -3.67 -6.19 27.88
CA ALA A 131 -2.67 -5.67 28.80
C ALA A 131 -3.29 -4.66 29.80
N ASP A 132 -4.11 -3.74 29.31
CA ASP A 132 -4.81 -2.77 30.15
C ASP A 132 -5.74 -3.46 31.15
N GLY A 133 -6.48 -4.48 30.70
CA GLY A 133 -7.36 -5.26 31.57
C GLY A 133 -6.59 -6.08 32.63
N LEU A 134 -5.42 -6.63 32.29
CA LEU A 134 -4.53 -7.30 33.23
C LEU A 134 -3.98 -6.33 34.30
N ASN A 135 -3.52 -5.15 33.89
CA ASN A 135 -3.02 -4.13 34.81
C ASN A 135 -4.13 -3.64 35.75
N GLU A 136 -5.33 -3.39 35.22
CA GLU A 136 -6.49 -2.97 36.02
C GLU A 136 -6.86 -4.04 37.06
N MET A 137 -6.87 -5.32 36.70
CA MET A 137 -7.10 -6.39 37.68
C MET A 137 -5.96 -6.48 38.71
N GLY A 138 -4.71 -6.34 38.27
CA GLY A 138 -3.52 -6.43 39.14
C GLY A 138 -3.51 -5.34 40.21
N GLU A 139 -3.74 -4.08 39.80
CA GLU A 139 -3.89 -2.94 40.70
C GLU A 139 -5.00 -3.17 41.73
N LYS A 140 -6.18 -3.64 41.30
CA LYS A 140 -7.33 -3.85 42.20
C LYS A 140 -7.12 -4.98 43.20
N LEU A 141 -6.43 -6.04 42.81
CA LEU A 141 -6.12 -7.15 43.72
C LEU A 141 -5.11 -6.74 44.80
N LYS A 142 -4.08 -5.96 44.46
CA LYS A 142 -3.16 -5.35 45.44
C LYS A 142 -3.89 -4.39 46.38
N GLU A 143 -4.78 -3.59 45.82
CA GLU A 143 -5.64 -2.68 46.58
C GLU A 143 -6.59 -3.39 47.56
N ILE A 144 -7.10 -4.57 47.21
CA ILE A 144 -7.90 -5.41 48.10
C ILE A 144 -7.00 -6.04 49.17
N SER A 145 -5.81 -6.49 48.81
CA SER A 145 -4.81 -7.03 49.73
C SER A 145 -4.46 -6.06 50.86
N ILE A 146 -4.06 -4.83 50.50
CA ILE A 146 -3.72 -3.76 51.46
C ILE A 146 -4.89 -3.51 52.42
N ASN A 147 -6.11 -3.41 51.89
CA ASN A 147 -7.32 -3.18 52.68
C ASN A 147 -7.65 -4.33 53.64
N ILE A 148 -7.34 -5.57 53.28
CA ILE A 148 -7.52 -6.73 54.18
C ILE A 148 -6.47 -6.68 55.30
N GLU A 149 -5.23 -6.30 55.01
CA GLU A 149 -4.15 -6.22 56.00
C GLU A 149 -4.37 -5.07 57.02
N GLU A 150 -4.83 -3.90 56.57
CA GLU A 150 -5.16 -2.75 57.43
C GLU A 150 -6.35 -3.01 58.36
N ASN A 151 -7.38 -3.73 57.88
CA ASN A 151 -8.55 -4.08 58.69
C ASN A 151 -8.36 -5.35 59.54
N ALA A 152 -7.37 -6.18 59.22
CA ALA A 152 -6.94 -7.25 60.12
C ALA A 152 -6.29 -6.67 61.38
N SER A 153 -5.66 -5.49 61.29
CA SER A 153 -4.92 -4.84 62.39
C SER A 153 -5.73 -3.79 63.15
N SER A 154 -6.84 -3.28 62.60
CA SER A 154 -7.73 -2.29 63.23
C SER A 154 -9.18 -2.79 63.29
N GLN A 155 -9.87 -2.56 64.40
CA GLN A 155 -11.23 -3.07 64.70
C GLN A 155 -12.34 -2.31 63.91
N SER A 156 -12.05 -1.93 62.67
CA SER A 156 -12.80 -1.00 61.81
C SER A 156 -13.72 -1.73 60.83
N SER A 157 -14.69 -1.01 60.26
CA SER A 157 -15.65 -1.52 59.27
C SER A 157 -14.97 -2.13 58.04
N LEU A 158 -15.57 -3.17 57.48
CA LEU A 158 -15.10 -3.86 56.26
C LEU A 158 -14.89 -2.87 55.09
N PRO A 159 -13.90 -3.15 54.21
CA PRO A 159 -13.65 -2.42 52.97
C PRO A 159 -14.89 -2.33 52.06
N ASP A 160 -14.93 -1.30 51.21
CA ASP A 160 -15.84 -1.22 50.06
C ASP A 160 -15.42 -2.20 48.95
N PHE A 161 -15.60 -3.49 49.24
CA PHE A 161 -15.42 -4.57 48.28
C PHE A 161 -16.35 -4.45 47.08
N GLU A 162 -17.47 -3.75 47.24
CA GLU A 162 -18.48 -3.66 46.21
C GLU A 162 -17.99 -2.85 45.01
N SER A 163 -17.39 -1.70 45.28
CA SER A 163 -16.74 -0.86 44.27
C SER A 163 -15.55 -1.57 43.60
N LYS A 164 -14.66 -2.19 44.40
CA LYS A 164 -13.44 -2.84 43.86
C LYS A 164 -13.73 -4.04 42.97
N ILE A 165 -14.76 -4.83 43.27
CA ILE A 165 -15.18 -5.94 42.41
C ILE A 165 -15.81 -5.44 41.11
N SER A 166 -16.56 -4.34 41.15
CA SER A 166 -17.12 -3.73 39.94
C SER A 166 -16.04 -3.17 39.01
N GLU A 167 -14.91 -2.71 39.56
CA GLU A 167 -13.74 -2.31 38.76
C GLU A 167 -12.96 -3.51 38.20
N MET A 168 -12.83 -4.60 38.96
CA MET A 168 -12.29 -5.86 38.42
C MET A 168 -13.14 -6.44 37.26
N GLU A 169 -14.46 -6.29 37.32
CA GLU A 169 -15.36 -6.65 36.21
C GLU A 169 -15.06 -5.82 34.94
N LYS A 170 -14.60 -4.56 35.06
CA LYS A 170 -14.17 -3.74 33.91
C LYS A 170 -12.87 -4.26 33.30
N GLY A 171 -11.89 -4.65 34.12
CA GLY A 171 -10.64 -5.26 33.65
C GLY A 171 -10.88 -6.52 32.83
N ILE A 172 -11.79 -7.39 33.28
CA ILE A 172 -12.25 -8.56 32.49
C ILE A 172 -12.98 -8.13 31.22
N GLY A 173 -13.83 -7.11 31.29
CA GLY A 173 -14.52 -6.57 30.12
C GLY A 173 -13.53 -6.18 29.01
N LYS A 174 -12.45 -5.47 29.37
CA LYS A 174 -11.37 -5.11 28.43
C LYS A 174 -10.63 -6.33 27.89
N MET A 175 -10.32 -7.31 28.74
CA MET A 175 -9.71 -8.56 28.31
C MET A 175 -10.57 -9.35 27.31
N VAL A 176 -11.88 -9.43 27.57
CA VAL A 176 -12.86 -10.08 26.68
C VAL A 176 -12.96 -9.33 25.35
N GLU A 177 -13.02 -7.99 25.39
CA GLU A 177 -13.05 -7.18 24.17
C GLU A 177 -11.75 -7.30 23.38
N GLY A 178 -10.60 -7.30 24.05
CA GLY A 178 -9.30 -7.58 23.44
C GLY A 178 -9.27 -8.94 22.76
N GLN A 179 -9.84 -9.97 23.40
CA GLN A 179 -9.92 -11.33 22.86
C GLN A 179 -10.84 -11.43 21.64
N LYS A 180 -11.94 -10.67 21.64
CA LYS A 180 -12.85 -10.55 20.49
C LYS A 180 -12.18 -9.82 19.33
N LYS A 181 -11.39 -8.77 19.58
CA LYS A 181 -10.57 -8.10 18.54
C LYS A 181 -9.50 -9.04 17.96
N LEU A 182 -9.06 -10.02 18.77
CA LEU A 182 -8.13 -11.09 18.40
C LEU A 182 -8.79 -12.32 17.78
N GLU A 183 -10.12 -12.35 17.53
CA GLU A 183 -10.84 -13.47 16.91
C GLU A 183 -10.43 -13.67 15.44
N GLN A 184 -9.24 -14.23 15.30
CA GLN A 184 -8.76 -15.32 14.47
C GLN A 184 -7.31 -15.58 14.96
N GLY A 185 -7.10 -16.50 15.91
CA GLY A 185 -5.76 -17.11 16.12
C GLY A 185 -5.01 -16.92 17.45
N THR A 186 -5.66 -16.77 18.61
CA THR A 186 -4.94 -16.83 19.92
C THR A 186 -5.33 -18.05 20.75
N GLY A 187 -4.82 -19.23 20.39
CA GLY A 187 -5.20 -20.50 21.01
C GLY A 187 -4.69 -20.77 22.43
N GLU A 188 -3.78 -19.95 22.97
CA GLU A 188 -3.08 -20.29 24.23
C GLU A 188 -3.40 -19.40 25.44
N LEU A 189 -3.88 -18.15 25.26
CA LEU A 189 -4.45 -17.38 26.37
C LEU A 189 -5.72 -18.06 26.94
N VAL A 190 -6.45 -18.76 26.09
CA VAL A 190 -7.71 -19.48 26.38
C VAL A 190 -7.59 -20.45 27.55
N ASN A 191 -6.48 -21.21 27.62
CA ASN A 191 -6.27 -22.19 28.69
C ASN A 191 -5.97 -21.50 30.03
N GLY A 192 -5.27 -20.36 30.01
CA GLY A 192 -5.02 -19.52 31.19
C GLY A 192 -6.31 -18.93 31.77
N TYR A 193 -7.15 -18.32 30.92
CA TYR A 193 -8.46 -17.78 31.32
C TYR A 193 -9.38 -18.83 31.93
N SER A 194 -9.45 -20.00 31.30
CA SER A 194 -10.26 -21.11 31.81
C SER A 194 -9.75 -21.61 33.16
N SER A 195 -8.44 -21.69 33.34
CA SER A 195 -7.81 -22.12 34.60
C SER A 195 -8.07 -21.10 35.72
N MET A 196 -7.89 -19.81 35.44
CA MET A 196 -8.18 -18.72 36.38
C MET A 196 -9.66 -18.67 36.75
N GLY A 197 -10.56 -18.82 35.76
CA GLY A 197 -12.00 -18.89 36.02
C GLY A 197 -12.36 -20.06 36.94
N VAL A 198 -11.78 -21.25 36.73
CA VAL A 198 -11.99 -22.40 37.62
C VAL A 198 -11.49 -22.12 39.05
N GLN A 199 -10.34 -21.45 39.19
CA GLN A 199 -9.78 -21.11 40.49
C GLN A 199 -10.59 -20.03 41.22
N LEU A 200 -10.98 -18.96 40.54
CA LEU A 200 -11.86 -17.90 41.06
C LEU A 200 -13.21 -18.47 41.50
N LYS A 201 -13.76 -19.44 40.77
CA LYS A 201 -14.97 -20.17 41.16
C LYS A 201 -14.78 -20.91 42.48
N GLY A 202 -13.60 -21.48 42.72
CA GLY A 202 -13.22 -22.11 43.97
C GLY A 202 -13.17 -21.11 45.14
N VAL A 203 -12.55 -19.94 44.96
CA VAL A 203 -12.50 -18.87 45.96
C VAL A 203 -13.91 -18.34 46.26
N ALA A 204 -14.72 -18.11 45.24
CA ALA A 204 -16.11 -17.69 45.34
C ALA A 204 -16.97 -18.63 46.20
N MET A 205 -16.91 -19.94 45.92
CA MET A 205 -17.62 -20.95 46.69
C MET A 205 -17.18 -20.99 48.16
N LYS A 206 -15.88 -20.80 48.42
CA LYS A 206 -15.33 -20.78 49.79
C LYS A 206 -15.76 -19.55 50.58
N LEU A 207 -15.75 -18.37 49.97
CA LEU A 207 -16.26 -17.14 50.61
C LEU A 207 -17.75 -17.25 50.96
N GLN A 208 -18.53 -17.89 50.08
CA GLN A 208 -19.94 -18.20 50.36
C GLN A 208 -20.09 -19.16 51.54
N GLN A 209 -19.27 -20.21 51.63
CA GLN A 209 -19.27 -21.15 52.75
C GLN A 209 -18.86 -20.50 54.07
N SER A 210 -17.81 -19.66 54.07
CA SER A 210 -17.35 -18.94 55.26
C SER A 210 -18.38 -17.92 55.75
N ALA A 211 -19.06 -17.23 54.83
CA ALA A 211 -20.19 -16.37 55.16
C ALA A 211 -21.33 -17.15 55.83
N GLU A 212 -21.64 -18.34 55.34
CA GLU A 212 -22.71 -19.19 55.88
C GLU A 212 -22.37 -19.73 57.28
N GLN A 213 -21.09 -20.05 57.54
CA GLN A 213 -20.59 -20.43 58.87
C GLN A 213 -20.58 -19.26 59.86
N MET A 214 -20.22 -18.05 59.41
CA MET A 214 -20.33 -16.85 60.23
C MET A 214 -21.78 -16.52 60.59
N ASN A 215 -22.72 -16.74 59.66
CA ASN A 215 -24.14 -16.54 59.93
C ASN A 215 -24.70 -17.58 60.93
N LYS A 216 -24.19 -18.81 60.93
CA LYS A 216 -24.60 -19.87 61.89
C LYS A 216 -24.05 -19.68 63.30
N SER A 217 -22.93 -18.98 63.47
CA SER A 217 -22.25 -18.78 64.77
C SER A 217 -22.71 -17.52 65.52
N VAL A 218 -23.61 -16.71 64.94
CA VAL A 218 -23.89 -15.36 65.44
C VAL A 218 -25.38 -14.97 65.35
N ALA A 219 -26.24 -15.67 66.10
CA ALA A 219 -27.64 -15.26 66.26
C ALA A 219 -27.83 -13.98 67.13
N GLU A 220 -26.78 -13.47 67.78
CA GLU A 220 -26.91 -12.44 68.83
C GLU A 220 -26.05 -11.15 68.64
N ARG A 221 -25.33 -10.97 67.52
CA ARG A 221 -24.49 -9.77 67.28
C ARG A 221 -24.71 -9.14 65.89
N PRO A 222 -25.46 -8.02 65.78
CA PRO A 222 -25.81 -7.37 64.50
C PRO A 222 -24.62 -6.98 63.61
N ALA A 223 -23.48 -6.60 64.22
CA ALA A 223 -22.29 -6.19 63.49
C ALA A 223 -21.62 -7.35 62.72
N GLN A 224 -21.64 -8.57 63.27
CA GLN A 224 -21.05 -9.76 62.62
C GLN A 224 -21.97 -10.35 61.54
N GLN A 225 -23.28 -10.12 61.67
CA GLN A 225 -24.26 -10.51 60.66
C GLN A 225 -24.12 -9.69 59.38
N LYS A 226 -23.85 -8.39 59.50
CA LYS A 226 -23.56 -7.50 58.36
C LYS A 226 -22.29 -7.95 57.61
N GLN A 227 -21.24 -8.32 58.34
CA GLN A 227 -19.99 -8.84 57.75
C GLN A 227 -20.19 -10.17 56.98
N ALA A 228 -21.03 -11.07 57.50
CA ALA A 228 -21.34 -12.33 56.82
C ALA A 228 -22.11 -12.11 55.50
N VAL A 229 -23.05 -11.16 55.48
CA VAL A 229 -23.82 -10.82 54.26
C VAL A 229 -22.92 -10.22 53.20
N GLU A 230 -22.01 -9.31 53.58
CA GLU A 230 -21.04 -8.69 52.66
C GLU A 230 -20.09 -9.74 52.07
N LEU A 231 -19.53 -10.65 52.88
CA LEU A 231 -18.70 -11.76 52.37
C LEU A 231 -19.45 -12.68 51.39
N LYS A 232 -20.73 -12.96 51.65
CA LYS A 232 -21.57 -13.77 50.74
C LYS A 232 -21.77 -13.07 49.40
N GLN A 233 -21.98 -11.75 49.41
CA GLN A 233 -22.11 -10.95 48.19
C GLN A 233 -20.81 -10.92 47.38
N VAL A 234 -19.66 -10.77 48.04
CA VAL A 234 -18.34 -10.86 47.40
C VAL A 234 -18.16 -12.22 46.72
N GLY A 235 -18.45 -13.31 47.44
CA GLY A 235 -18.38 -14.66 46.86
C GLY A 235 -19.33 -14.87 45.69
N LEU A 236 -20.54 -14.31 45.71
CA LEU A 236 -21.48 -14.38 44.58
C LEU A 236 -20.99 -13.61 43.35
N LYS A 237 -20.42 -12.41 43.52
CA LYS A 237 -19.87 -11.64 42.40
C LYS A 237 -18.66 -12.35 41.78
N LEU A 238 -17.71 -12.82 42.59
CA LEU A 238 -16.56 -13.60 42.12
C LEU A 238 -16.98 -14.89 41.38
N GLY A 239 -18.07 -15.53 41.81
CA GLY A 239 -18.61 -16.71 41.13
C GLY A 239 -19.13 -16.40 39.72
N ARG A 240 -19.84 -15.27 39.56
CA ARG A 240 -20.31 -14.81 38.23
C ARG A 240 -19.14 -14.43 37.33
N MET A 241 -18.16 -13.74 37.88
CA MET A 241 -16.92 -13.35 37.22
C MET A 241 -16.18 -14.58 36.68
N ALA A 242 -16.03 -15.61 37.51
CA ALA A 242 -15.46 -16.90 37.12
C ALA A 242 -16.22 -17.60 35.98
N ASP A 243 -17.55 -17.60 36.02
CA ASP A 243 -18.38 -18.20 34.98
C ASP A 243 -18.26 -17.45 33.63
N GLN A 244 -18.10 -16.12 33.66
CA GLN A 244 -17.84 -15.31 32.47
C GLN A 244 -16.47 -15.65 31.85
N MET A 245 -15.42 -15.78 32.65
CA MET A 245 -14.09 -16.16 32.17
C MET A 245 -14.06 -17.55 31.52
N ILE A 246 -14.75 -18.54 32.12
CA ILE A 246 -14.85 -19.90 31.58
C ILE A 246 -15.67 -19.93 30.28
N SER A 247 -16.63 -19.03 30.13
CA SER A 247 -17.46 -18.96 28.91
C SER A 247 -16.72 -18.27 27.77
N ALA A 248 -16.02 -17.17 28.06
CA ALA A 248 -15.20 -16.44 27.09
C ALA A 248 -14.03 -17.29 26.56
N SER A 249 -13.43 -18.14 27.41
CA SER A 249 -12.35 -19.04 26.97
C SER A 249 -12.81 -20.05 25.91
N LYS A 250 -13.99 -20.65 26.09
CA LYS A 250 -14.51 -21.69 25.19
C LYS A 250 -14.77 -21.21 23.76
N GLN A 251 -14.96 -19.90 23.55
CA GLN A 251 -15.29 -19.35 22.24
C GLN A 251 -14.06 -19.08 21.36
N SER A 252 -12.82 -19.19 21.88
CA SER A 252 -11.65 -18.55 21.24
C SER A 252 -10.46 -19.46 20.87
N ALA A 253 -10.61 -20.79 20.83
CA ALA A 253 -9.48 -21.70 20.69
C ALA A 253 -9.09 -22.04 19.23
N GLN A 254 -7.84 -21.73 18.81
CA GLN A 254 -6.93 -22.59 18.00
C GLN A 254 -5.51 -21.99 17.78
N LEU A 255 -4.47 -22.84 17.97
CA LEU A 255 -3.04 -22.81 17.50
C LEU A 255 -2.00 -21.81 18.14
N PRO A 256 -0.66 -22.02 17.99
CA PRO A 256 0.22 -22.30 19.15
C PRO A 256 1.40 -21.31 19.38
N ASN A 257 2.04 -21.51 20.53
CA ASN A 257 3.24 -20.92 21.13
C ASN A 257 3.09 -19.58 21.86
N VAL A 258 3.00 -19.68 23.18
CA VAL A 258 3.14 -18.61 24.17
C VAL A 258 4.53 -18.61 24.77
N SER A 259 4.98 -17.40 25.12
CA SER A 259 6.20 -17.13 25.86
C SER A 259 6.26 -17.90 27.17
N ARG A 260 7.43 -18.51 27.44
CA ARG A 260 7.73 -19.24 28.68
C ARG A 260 7.44 -18.41 29.94
N LYS A 261 7.55 -17.08 29.87
CA LYS A 261 7.25 -16.17 31.00
C LYS A 261 5.75 -16.03 31.31
N THR A 262 4.86 -16.05 30.31
CA THR A 262 3.40 -16.04 30.55
C THR A 262 2.94 -17.37 31.17
N ILE A 263 3.56 -18.47 30.74
CA ILE A 263 3.37 -19.80 31.36
C ILE A 263 3.85 -19.77 32.81
N ASP A 264 5.05 -19.23 33.07
CA ASP A 264 5.61 -19.13 34.42
C ASP A 264 4.75 -18.23 35.33
N GLY A 265 4.21 -17.12 34.82
CA GLY A 265 3.28 -16.26 35.56
C GLY A 265 1.94 -16.94 35.86
N LEU A 266 1.37 -17.69 34.92
CA LEU A 266 0.14 -18.45 35.12
C LEU A 266 0.34 -19.62 36.11
N GLN A 267 1.53 -20.24 36.10
CA GLN A 267 1.92 -21.26 37.07
C GLN A 267 2.19 -20.68 38.47
N GLY A 268 2.75 -19.47 38.56
CA GLY A 268 2.91 -18.73 39.81
C GLY A 268 1.55 -18.41 40.45
N LEU A 269 0.61 -17.93 39.64
CA LEU A 269 -0.80 -17.74 39.96
C LEU A 269 -1.47 -19.02 40.50
N GLU A 270 -1.33 -20.15 39.78
CA GLU A 270 -1.84 -21.45 40.23
C GLU A 270 -1.25 -21.87 41.58
N LYS A 271 0.05 -21.63 41.79
CA LYS A 271 0.78 -22.01 43.00
C LYS A 271 0.37 -21.16 44.21
N GLY A 272 0.24 -19.85 44.05
CA GLY A 272 -0.25 -18.95 45.10
C GLY A 272 -1.67 -19.31 45.54
N LEU A 273 -2.54 -19.62 44.58
CA LEU A 273 -3.92 -20.02 44.85
C LEU A 273 -4.06 -21.42 45.48
N ARG A 274 -3.22 -22.38 45.09
CA ARG A 274 -3.15 -23.70 45.76
C ARG A 274 -2.68 -23.60 47.20
N GLY A 275 -1.75 -22.68 47.49
CA GLY A 275 -1.31 -22.37 48.85
C GLY A 275 -2.49 -21.94 49.73
N GLN A 276 -3.26 -20.97 49.26
CA GLN A 276 -4.49 -20.50 49.93
C GLN A 276 -5.58 -21.57 50.04
N GLN A 277 -5.72 -22.45 49.05
CA GLN A 277 -6.75 -23.50 49.07
C GLN A 277 -6.57 -24.48 50.24
N SER A 278 -5.33 -24.73 50.67
CA SER A 278 -5.00 -25.61 51.81
C SER A 278 -5.31 -24.95 53.16
N GLN A 279 -5.04 -23.64 53.29
CA GLN A 279 -5.16 -22.90 54.55
C GLN A 279 -6.61 -22.52 54.89
N LEU A 280 -7.42 -22.16 53.88
CA LEU A 280 -8.83 -21.79 54.06
C LEU A 280 -9.75 -22.95 54.53
N ASN A 281 -9.29 -24.21 54.44
CA ASN A 281 -10.06 -25.37 54.90
C ASN A 281 -10.07 -25.50 56.45
N ASN A 282 -9.27 -24.71 57.17
CA ASN A 282 -9.11 -24.81 58.63
C ASN A 282 -9.63 -23.58 59.41
N MET A 283 -10.51 -22.76 58.82
CA MET A 283 -11.06 -21.52 59.43
C MET A 283 -12.06 -21.76 60.60
N GLY A 284 -11.86 -22.80 61.40
CA GLY A 284 -12.59 -23.09 62.63
C GLY A 284 -11.79 -22.67 63.87
N GLU A 285 -12.29 -21.64 64.55
CA GLU A 285 -12.06 -21.31 65.97
C GLU A 285 -10.64 -20.86 66.40
N ARG A 286 -10.37 -19.54 66.29
CA ARG A 286 -9.77 -18.64 67.31
C ARG A 286 -9.45 -17.27 66.69
N GLN A 287 -9.62 -16.17 67.44
CA GLN A 287 -9.39 -14.80 66.96
C GLN A 287 -7.96 -14.56 66.41
N ALA A 288 -6.94 -15.22 66.98
CA ALA A 288 -5.57 -15.17 66.47
C ALA A 288 -5.38 -15.94 65.15
N GLN A 289 -6.18 -16.99 64.91
CA GLN A 289 -6.16 -17.76 63.66
C GLN A 289 -6.80 -16.96 62.52
N LYS A 290 -7.93 -16.27 62.77
CA LYS A 290 -8.57 -15.38 61.79
C LYS A 290 -7.65 -14.28 61.26
N GLN A 291 -6.84 -13.68 62.12
CA GLN A 291 -5.93 -12.60 61.73
C GLN A 291 -4.79 -13.13 60.84
N LYS A 292 -4.32 -14.36 61.12
CA LYS A 292 -3.34 -15.07 60.30
C LYS A 292 -3.91 -15.49 58.94
N ASP A 293 -5.13 -16.02 58.92
CA ASP A 293 -5.80 -16.47 57.69
C ASP A 293 -6.15 -15.28 56.77
N LEU A 294 -6.51 -14.12 57.33
CA LEU A 294 -6.72 -12.89 56.57
C LEU A 294 -5.41 -12.31 56.01
N LYS A 295 -4.31 -12.41 56.75
CA LYS A 295 -2.99 -12.01 56.27
C LYS A 295 -2.51 -12.90 55.11
N GLU A 296 -2.67 -14.21 55.22
CA GLU A 296 -2.38 -15.16 54.12
C GLU A 296 -3.31 -14.92 52.90
N LEU A 297 -4.56 -14.50 53.12
CA LEU A 297 -5.46 -14.08 52.05
C LEU A 297 -4.94 -12.82 51.34
N ALA A 298 -4.52 -11.81 52.10
CA ALA A 298 -3.95 -10.58 51.58
C ALA A 298 -2.66 -10.85 50.80
N ASP A 299 -1.73 -11.63 51.35
CA ASP A 299 -0.45 -11.96 50.70
C ASP A 299 -0.67 -12.64 49.34
N GLY A 300 -1.59 -13.61 49.25
CA GLY A 300 -1.88 -14.29 47.98
C GLY A 300 -2.61 -13.41 46.96
N LEU A 301 -3.41 -12.43 47.39
CA LEU A 301 -4.01 -11.44 46.49
C LEU A 301 -2.98 -10.42 45.98
N ALA A 302 -2.00 -10.05 46.82
CA ALA A 302 -0.87 -9.21 46.39
C ALA A 302 0.00 -9.92 45.36
N GLU A 303 0.38 -11.18 45.62
CA GLU A 303 1.16 -12.01 44.69
C GLU A 303 0.41 -12.22 43.37
N MET A 304 -0.91 -12.44 43.43
CA MET A 304 -1.75 -12.50 42.24
C MET A 304 -1.72 -11.18 41.45
N GLY A 305 -1.80 -10.04 42.13
CA GLY A 305 -1.74 -8.73 41.51
C GLY A 305 -0.41 -8.44 40.82
N GLU A 306 0.72 -8.75 41.48
CA GLU A 306 2.06 -8.61 40.88
C GLU A 306 2.26 -9.48 39.64
N ASN A 307 1.72 -10.71 39.65
CA ASN A 307 1.78 -11.60 38.49
C ASN A 307 0.97 -11.05 37.30
N LEU A 308 -0.18 -10.43 37.56
CA LEU A 308 -1.03 -9.82 36.53
C LEU A 308 -0.38 -8.57 35.93
N ASP A 309 0.21 -7.71 36.76
CA ASP A 309 1.00 -6.56 36.28
C ASP A 309 2.17 -7.03 35.42
N SER A 310 2.90 -8.05 35.88
CA SER A 310 4.00 -8.64 35.12
C SER A 310 3.53 -9.17 33.77
N MET A 311 2.35 -9.79 33.68
CA MET A 311 1.77 -10.22 32.41
C MET A 311 1.40 -9.03 31.51
N SER A 312 0.82 -7.98 32.08
CA SER A 312 0.49 -6.76 31.35
C SER A 312 1.74 -6.09 30.78
N GLU A 313 2.78 -5.92 31.59
CA GLU A 313 4.07 -5.36 31.17
C GLU A 313 4.70 -6.20 30.06
N ASN A 314 4.67 -7.53 30.17
CA ASN A 314 5.19 -8.43 29.12
C ASN A 314 4.39 -8.33 27.81
N LEU A 315 3.05 -8.16 27.87
CA LEU A 315 2.24 -7.95 26.67
C LEU A 315 2.54 -6.59 26.04
N MET A 316 2.67 -5.53 26.84
CA MET A 316 3.07 -4.20 26.36
C MET A 316 4.48 -4.21 25.76
N GLU A 317 5.41 -4.95 26.37
CA GLU A 317 6.75 -5.16 25.85
C GLU A 317 6.71 -5.91 24.51
N MET A 318 5.89 -6.96 24.40
CA MET A 318 5.67 -7.69 23.14
C MET A 318 5.07 -6.80 22.04
N ILE A 319 4.17 -5.87 22.38
CA ILE A 319 3.61 -4.89 21.45
C ILE A 319 4.67 -3.86 21.01
N ASN A 320 5.51 -3.39 21.94
CA ASN A 320 6.54 -2.38 21.67
C ASN A 320 7.74 -2.95 20.89
N TYR A 321 8.07 -4.23 21.07
CA TYR A 321 9.04 -4.97 20.25
C TYR A 321 8.40 -5.70 19.06
N SER A 322 7.12 -5.44 18.78
CA SER A 322 6.35 -6.06 17.69
C SER A 322 6.63 -5.45 16.32
N ASP A 323 7.76 -4.77 16.13
CA ASP A 323 8.36 -4.61 14.79
C ASP A 323 8.53 -5.97 14.04
N SER A 324 8.27 -7.09 14.72
CA SER A 324 8.17 -8.45 14.19
C SER A 324 6.77 -8.89 13.69
N MET A 325 5.68 -8.18 14.04
CA MET A 325 4.35 -8.34 13.44
C MET A 325 4.24 -7.52 12.15
N LEU A 326 5.24 -7.67 11.27
CA LEU A 326 5.27 -6.89 10.04
C LEU A 326 4.11 -7.30 9.14
N PRO A 327 3.25 -6.34 8.74
CA PRO A 327 2.26 -6.62 7.74
C PRO A 327 2.97 -6.99 6.43
N GLY A 328 2.44 -8.01 5.76
CA GLY A 328 3.09 -8.55 4.58
C GLY A 328 2.38 -9.75 3.99
N ILE A 329 2.96 -10.25 2.89
CA ILE A 329 2.48 -11.45 2.23
C ILE A 329 2.69 -12.65 3.17
N PRO A 330 1.63 -13.40 3.51
CA PRO A 330 1.76 -14.57 4.36
C PRO A 330 2.59 -15.66 3.67
N LYS A 331 3.39 -16.40 4.47
CA LYS A 331 4.23 -17.49 3.96
C LYS A 331 3.45 -18.77 3.61
N LYS A 332 2.26 -18.95 4.19
CA LYS A 332 1.41 -20.13 4.00
C LYS A 332 0.25 -19.80 3.07
N GLN A 333 -0.05 -20.71 2.14
CA GLN A 333 -1.17 -20.58 1.20
C GLN A 333 -2.51 -20.48 1.93
N GLU A 334 -2.75 -21.32 2.93
CA GLU A 334 -4.00 -21.32 3.72
C GLU A 334 -4.31 -19.94 4.34
N THR A 335 -3.27 -19.27 4.84
CA THR A 335 -3.42 -17.93 5.41
C THR A 335 -3.70 -16.89 4.34
N LEU A 336 -3.11 -17.04 3.15
CA LEU A 336 -3.37 -16.18 2.00
C LEU A 336 -4.81 -16.34 1.50
N ASP A 337 -5.29 -17.58 1.40
CA ASP A 337 -6.64 -17.89 0.95
C ASP A 337 -7.69 -17.29 1.90
N GLN A 338 -7.48 -17.35 3.21
CA GLN A 338 -8.33 -16.69 4.21
C GLN A 338 -8.32 -15.16 4.11
N MET A 339 -7.25 -14.57 3.56
CA MET A 339 -7.18 -13.13 3.32
C MET A 339 -7.93 -12.76 2.04
N ILE A 340 -7.90 -13.59 1.00
CA ILE A 340 -8.48 -13.28 -0.32
C ILE A 340 -9.96 -13.63 -0.40
N TYR A 341 -10.35 -14.77 0.19
CA TYR A 341 -11.70 -15.32 0.11
C TYR A 341 -12.47 -15.12 1.42
N GLU A 342 -13.78 -15.05 1.30
CA GLU A 342 -14.73 -15.18 2.41
C GLU A 342 -14.95 -16.65 2.77
N ASP A 343 -15.61 -16.92 3.90
CA ASP A 343 -15.86 -18.27 4.40
C ASP A 343 -16.74 -19.12 3.46
N ASP A 344 -17.51 -18.48 2.57
CA ASP A 344 -18.32 -19.13 1.54
C ASP A 344 -17.55 -19.42 0.24
N GLY A 345 -16.25 -19.07 0.20
CA GLY A 345 -15.37 -19.24 -0.95
C GLY A 345 -15.48 -18.13 -2.00
N SER A 346 -16.30 -17.09 -1.77
CA SER A 346 -16.37 -15.93 -2.66
C SER A 346 -15.16 -15.02 -2.50
N LEU A 347 -14.78 -14.33 -3.58
CA LEU A 347 -13.72 -13.33 -3.55
C LEU A 347 -14.16 -12.11 -2.71
N ARG A 348 -13.29 -11.58 -1.86
CA ARG A 348 -13.59 -10.34 -1.15
C ARG A 348 -13.67 -9.18 -2.15
N SER A 349 -14.69 -8.33 -2.01
CA SER A 349 -14.97 -7.17 -2.89
C SER A 349 -13.77 -6.25 -3.16
N MET A 350 -12.82 -6.16 -2.23
CA MET A 350 -11.61 -5.35 -2.42
C MET A 350 -10.65 -5.86 -3.51
N PHE A 351 -10.87 -7.08 -4.00
CA PHE A 351 -10.12 -7.65 -5.10
C PHE A 351 -10.88 -7.56 -6.43
N ASP A 352 -12.12 -7.09 -6.47
CA ASP A 352 -12.95 -7.06 -7.70
C ASP A 352 -12.32 -6.20 -8.81
N ASP A 353 -11.65 -5.10 -8.44
CA ASP A 353 -10.97 -4.21 -9.40
C ASP A 353 -9.59 -4.73 -9.83
N ILE A 354 -9.07 -5.76 -9.15
CA ILE A 354 -7.71 -6.30 -9.34
C ILE A 354 -7.77 -7.65 -10.05
N ILE A 355 -8.69 -8.52 -9.65
CA ILE A 355 -8.86 -9.89 -10.14
C ILE A 355 -10.09 -9.89 -11.04
N ILE A 356 -9.86 -9.95 -12.36
CA ILE A 356 -10.94 -9.95 -13.35
C ILE A 356 -11.65 -11.31 -13.33
N ASP A 357 -10.87 -12.38 -13.30
CA ASP A 357 -11.30 -13.76 -13.06
C ASP A 357 -10.13 -14.57 -12.45
N GLY A 358 -10.30 -15.87 -12.24
CA GLY A 358 -9.23 -16.71 -11.70
C GLY A 358 -7.95 -16.75 -12.55
N ARG A 359 -8.02 -16.38 -13.83
CA ARG A 359 -6.90 -16.43 -14.79
C ARG A 359 -6.29 -15.06 -15.11
N TYR A 360 -7.02 -13.97 -14.89
CA TYR A 360 -6.59 -12.62 -15.23
C TYR A 360 -6.55 -11.71 -14.00
N MET A 361 -5.40 -11.06 -13.81
CA MET A 361 -5.17 -10.11 -12.73
C MET A 361 -4.50 -8.85 -13.27
N THR A 362 -4.87 -7.71 -12.72
CA THR A 362 -4.37 -6.41 -13.13
C THR A 362 -3.46 -5.80 -12.07
N PHE A 363 -2.48 -5.05 -12.55
CA PHE A 363 -1.61 -4.23 -11.75
C PHE A 363 -1.53 -2.86 -12.42
N MET A 364 -2.04 -1.85 -11.73
CA MET A 364 -2.21 -0.51 -12.26
C MET A 364 -1.13 0.41 -11.70
N ILE A 365 -0.46 1.12 -12.60
CA ILE A 365 0.58 2.11 -12.30
C ILE A 365 0.05 3.45 -12.77
N LYS A 366 -0.36 4.29 -11.83
CA LYS A 366 -0.93 5.60 -12.13
C LYS A 366 0.15 6.66 -12.07
N PHE A 367 0.24 7.46 -13.13
CA PHE A 367 1.22 8.55 -13.21
C PHE A 367 0.76 9.77 -12.41
N THR A 368 1.71 10.63 -12.04
CA THR A 368 1.37 11.97 -11.54
C THR A 368 0.66 12.77 -12.63
N GLY A 369 -0.26 13.65 -12.22
CA GLY A 369 -0.93 14.56 -13.15
C GLY A 369 0.09 15.41 -13.88
N ASN A 370 -0.14 15.63 -15.18
CA ASN A 370 0.75 16.41 -16.05
C ASN A 370 2.19 15.85 -16.19
N ALA A 371 2.37 14.53 -16.00
CA ALA A 371 3.64 13.88 -16.33
C ALA A 371 4.01 14.09 -17.81
N THR A 372 5.28 14.39 -18.08
CA THR A 372 5.75 14.62 -19.45
C THR A 372 5.72 13.34 -20.27
N ASP A 373 5.55 13.46 -21.59
CA ASP A 373 5.60 12.30 -22.48
C ASP A 373 6.95 11.56 -22.40
N ALA A 374 8.05 12.28 -22.16
CA ALA A 374 9.36 11.67 -21.96
C ALA A 374 9.40 10.78 -20.71
N ASN A 375 8.88 11.26 -19.58
CA ASN A 375 8.80 10.45 -18.35
C ASN A 375 7.86 9.26 -18.52
N LYS A 376 6.73 9.45 -19.23
CA LYS A 376 5.81 8.37 -19.56
C LYS A 376 6.49 7.28 -20.39
N SER A 377 7.18 7.65 -21.46
CA SER A 377 7.93 6.70 -22.32
C SER A 377 9.03 5.96 -21.56
N GLU A 378 9.77 6.65 -20.69
CA GLU A 378 10.82 6.05 -19.85
C GLU A 378 10.23 5.00 -18.90
N LEU A 379 9.17 5.34 -18.17
CA LEU A 379 8.50 4.42 -17.25
C LEU A 379 7.80 3.25 -17.98
N VAL A 380 7.19 3.50 -19.13
CA VAL A 380 6.63 2.43 -19.97
C VAL A 380 7.72 1.45 -20.40
N SER A 381 8.89 1.95 -20.81
CA SER A 381 10.03 1.12 -21.20
C SER A 381 10.55 0.32 -20.01
N PHE A 382 10.73 0.98 -18.85
CA PHE A 382 11.13 0.32 -17.61
C PHE A 382 10.19 -0.83 -17.23
N VAL A 383 8.87 -0.62 -17.27
CA VAL A 383 7.90 -1.67 -16.93
C VAL A 383 7.95 -2.83 -17.92
N LYS A 384 8.06 -2.56 -19.23
CA LYS A 384 8.20 -3.59 -20.26
C LYS A 384 9.47 -4.42 -20.06
N ASP A 385 10.61 -3.75 -19.91
CA ASP A 385 11.92 -4.39 -19.72
C ASP A 385 11.92 -5.24 -18.43
N TYR A 386 11.35 -4.72 -17.33
CA TYR A 386 11.22 -5.48 -16.09
C TYR A 386 10.37 -6.73 -16.27
N MET A 387 9.21 -6.63 -16.96
CA MET A 387 8.33 -7.79 -17.20
C MET A 387 9.01 -8.85 -18.06
N GLU A 388 9.82 -8.44 -19.03
CA GLU A 388 10.57 -9.36 -19.89
C GLU A 388 11.73 -10.05 -19.13
N GLU A 389 12.46 -9.31 -18.29
CA GLU A 389 13.58 -9.85 -17.51
C GLU A 389 13.10 -10.75 -16.34
N ASN A 390 11.93 -10.46 -15.78
CA ASN A 390 11.38 -11.17 -14.62
C ASN A 390 10.16 -12.02 -14.98
N SER A 391 10.29 -12.82 -16.05
CA SER A 391 9.24 -13.75 -16.47
C SER A 391 8.87 -14.75 -15.37
N MET A 392 7.58 -15.00 -15.20
CA MET A 392 7.06 -15.94 -14.20
C MET A 392 6.61 -17.23 -14.89
N GLU A 393 6.92 -18.38 -14.31
CA GLU A 393 6.55 -19.68 -14.87
C GLU A 393 5.02 -19.87 -14.83
N GLY A 394 4.41 -20.23 -15.97
CA GLY A 394 2.96 -20.40 -16.09
C GLY A 394 2.15 -19.11 -16.08
N ILE A 395 2.79 -17.94 -16.16
CA ILE A 395 2.12 -16.62 -16.17
C ILE A 395 2.67 -15.77 -17.33
N SER A 396 1.81 -15.43 -18.27
CA SER A 396 2.08 -14.45 -19.32
C SER A 396 1.76 -13.05 -18.83
N THR A 397 2.47 -12.04 -19.35
CA THR A 397 2.27 -10.64 -19.00
C THR A 397 1.99 -9.79 -20.24
N MET A 398 1.06 -8.85 -20.09
CA MET A 398 0.75 -7.85 -21.11
C MET A 398 0.78 -6.45 -20.49
N VAL A 399 1.67 -5.60 -20.98
CA VAL A 399 1.74 -4.19 -20.57
C VAL A 399 0.88 -3.36 -21.52
N SER A 400 -0.11 -2.65 -20.98
CA SER A 400 -1.15 -1.91 -21.70
C SER A 400 -1.46 -0.57 -21.02
N GLY A 401 -2.48 0.14 -21.51
CA GLY A 401 -2.87 1.47 -21.03
C GLY A 401 -2.53 2.59 -22.01
N LYS A 402 -3.10 3.78 -21.77
CA LYS A 402 -2.95 4.93 -22.66
C LYS A 402 -1.47 5.35 -22.87
N PRO A 403 -0.62 5.46 -21.84
CA PRO A 403 0.79 5.82 -22.03
C PRO A 403 1.55 4.80 -22.90
N VAL A 404 1.22 3.51 -22.78
CA VAL A 404 1.84 2.45 -23.60
C VAL A 404 1.44 2.58 -25.07
N LEU A 405 0.16 2.84 -25.32
CA LEU A 405 -0.35 3.05 -26.66
C LEU A 405 0.24 4.32 -27.29
N ASP A 406 0.26 5.42 -26.55
CA ASP A 406 0.78 6.70 -27.02
C ASP A 406 2.29 6.61 -27.33
N ASP A 407 3.07 5.93 -26.50
CA ASP A 407 4.49 5.64 -26.74
C ASP A 407 4.71 4.77 -28.00
N ALA A 408 3.90 3.72 -28.16
CA ALA A 408 3.95 2.86 -29.35
C ALA A 408 3.61 3.64 -30.62
N ILE A 409 2.59 4.51 -30.59
CA ILE A 409 2.23 5.38 -31.71
C ILE A 409 3.38 6.33 -32.04
N ARG A 410 4.00 6.99 -31.05
CA ARG A 410 5.14 7.89 -31.27
C ARG A 410 6.32 7.19 -31.91
N THR A 411 6.67 6.00 -31.38
CA THR A 411 7.77 5.21 -31.90
C THR A 411 7.53 4.77 -33.35
N GLU A 412 6.32 4.29 -33.64
CA GLU A 412 5.95 3.89 -35.01
C GLU A 412 5.77 5.09 -35.95
N MET A 413 5.32 6.25 -35.47
CA MET A 413 5.31 7.50 -36.23
C MET A 413 6.72 7.92 -36.62
N LYS A 414 7.67 7.94 -35.68
CA LYS A 414 9.08 8.29 -35.94
C LYS A 414 9.70 7.35 -36.97
N LYS A 415 9.52 6.04 -36.80
CA LYS A 415 10.02 5.01 -37.70
C LYS A 415 9.38 5.10 -39.10
N SER A 416 8.06 5.31 -39.16
CA SER A 416 7.34 5.45 -40.42
C SER A 416 7.71 6.74 -41.14
N MET A 417 7.85 7.85 -40.44
CA MET A 417 8.31 9.13 -41.00
C MET A 417 9.71 9.00 -41.59
N GLN A 418 10.65 8.37 -40.87
CA GLN A 418 12.01 8.11 -41.39
C GLN A 418 11.99 7.23 -42.64
N LYS A 419 11.20 6.14 -42.63
CA LYS A 419 11.03 5.26 -43.80
C LYS A 419 10.42 6.01 -44.99
N MET A 420 9.36 6.77 -44.78
CA MET A 420 8.68 7.55 -45.82
C MET A 420 9.61 8.60 -46.42
N MET A 421 10.34 9.37 -45.60
CA MET A 421 11.31 10.35 -46.09
C MET A 421 12.45 9.68 -46.86
N GLY A 422 13.02 8.60 -46.32
CA GLY A 422 14.09 7.85 -46.97
C GLY A 422 13.67 7.28 -48.34
N LEU A 423 12.49 6.67 -48.42
CA LEU A 423 11.92 6.17 -49.67
C LEU A 423 11.61 7.32 -50.64
N SER A 424 11.05 8.43 -50.17
CA SER A 424 10.75 9.59 -51.02
C SER A 424 12.01 10.18 -51.65
N ILE A 425 13.07 10.34 -50.85
CA ILE A 425 14.38 10.80 -51.32
C ILE A 425 14.95 9.82 -52.34
N LEU A 426 14.91 8.52 -52.06
CA LEU A 426 15.39 7.48 -52.97
C LEU A 426 14.65 7.52 -54.31
N PHE A 427 13.31 7.56 -54.28
CA PHE A 427 12.50 7.67 -55.49
C PHE A 427 12.80 8.95 -56.26
N MET A 428 12.96 10.09 -55.56
CA MET A 428 13.32 11.35 -56.22
C MET A 428 14.71 11.30 -56.87
N ILE A 429 15.70 10.67 -56.23
CA ILE A 429 17.02 10.46 -56.84
C ILE A 429 16.89 9.63 -58.11
N LEU A 430 16.09 8.56 -58.10
CA LEU A 430 15.85 7.72 -59.27
C LEU A 430 15.16 8.49 -60.40
N VAL A 431 14.10 9.25 -60.08
CA VAL A 431 13.38 10.08 -61.06
C VAL A 431 14.32 11.13 -61.66
N LEU A 432 15.05 11.87 -60.83
CA LEU A 432 16.04 12.84 -61.30
C LEU A 432 17.14 12.18 -62.15
N ALA A 433 17.54 10.95 -61.81
CA ALA A 433 18.55 10.22 -62.55
C ALA A 433 18.09 9.80 -63.94
N VAL A 434 16.82 9.41 -64.08
CA VAL A 434 16.21 9.00 -65.35
C VAL A 434 15.86 10.21 -66.22
N VAL A 435 15.24 11.24 -65.64
CA VAL A 435 14.70 12.39 -66.38
C VAL A 435 15.80 13.37 -66.79
N PHE A 436 16.75 13.69 -65.89
CA PHE A 436 17.75 14.71 -66.14
C PHE A 436 19.13 14.09 -66.41
N ARG A 437 19.63 14.21 -67.65
CA ARG A 437 20.98 13.74 -68.02
C ARG A 437 22.10 14.76 -67.77
N VAL A 438 22.08 15.46 -66.63
CA VAL A 438 23.03 16.57 -66.33
C VAL A 438 23.90 16.26 -65.10
N ARG A 439 25.09 16.88 -65.01
CA ARG A 439 26.06 16.73 -63.90
C ARG A 439 25.53 17.23 -62.55
N TRP A 440 24.71 18.28 -62.53
CA TRP A 440 24.16 18.91 -61.32
C TRP A 440 22.72 18.48 -61.00
N ARG A 441 22.34 17.25 -61.37
CA ARG A 441 20.94 16.76 -61.25
C ARG A 441 20.41 16.65 -59.83
N ILE A 442 21.28 16.55 -58.82
CA ILE A 442 20.90 16.41 -57.40
C ILE A 442 20.68 17.78 -56.75
N LEU A 443 21.08 18.88 -57.41
CA LEU A 443 20.97 20.24 -56.85
C LEU A 443 19.53 20.59 -56.41
N PRO A 444 18.46 20.26 -57.18
CA PRO A 444 17.08 20.50 -56.73
C PRO A 444 16.73 19.76 -55.44
N LEU A 445 17.24 18.54 -55.28
CA LEU A 445 17.02 17.72 -54.08
C LEU A 445 17.69 18.33 -52.85
N VAL A 446 18.87 18.92 -53.01
CA VAL A 446 19.57 19.63 -51.91
C VAL A 446 18.78 20.87 -51.48
N ILE A 447 18.27 21.64 -52.45
CA ILE A 447 17.47 22.85 -52.20
C ILE A 447 16.19 22.49 -51.41
N ILE A 448 15.48 21.44 -51.82
CA ILE A 448 14.27 21.02 -51.10
C ILE A 448 14.59 20.45 -49.71
N MET A 449 15.72 19.76 -49.53
CA MET A 449 16.12 19.28 -48.20
C MET A 449 16.37 20.42 -47.22
N ILE A 450 16.98 21.51 -47.69
CA ILE A 450 17.17 22.73 -46.89
C ILE A 450 15.81 23.33 -46.49
N ALA A 451 14.84 23.36 -47.41
CA ALA A 451 13.49 23.86 -47.11
C ALA A 451 12.72 22.95 -46.13
N VAL A 452 12.87 21.62 -46.23
CA VAL A 452 12.30 20.66 -45.28
C VAL A 452 12.89 20.87 -43.88
N ILE A 453 14.22 20.96 -43.77
CA ILE A 453 14.91 21.24 -42.49
C ILE A 453 14.46 22.60 -41.94
N GLY A 454 14.32 23.61 -42.80
CA GLY A 454 13.78 24.91 -42.41
C GLY A 454 12.36 24.84 -41.85
N THR A 455 11.51 24.03 -42.47
CA THR A 455 10.11 23.84 -42.06
C THR A 455 10.03 23.13 -40.71
N VAL A 456 10.69 21.96 -40.58
CA VAL A 456 10.73 21.19 -39.32
C VAL A 456 11.43 22.00 -38.22
N GLY A 457 12.49 22.72 -38.56
CA GLY A 457 13.22 23.59 -37.65
C GLY A 457 12.37 24.72 -37.09
N LEU A 458 11.61 25.39 -37.96
CA LEU A 458 10.67 26.42 -37.56
C LEU A 458 9.54 25.84 -36.70
N MET A 459 9.03 24.65 -37.03
CA MET A 459 8.03 23.97 -36.19
C MET A 459 8.56 23.72 -34.78
N GLY A 460 9.82 23.32 -34.62
CA GLY A 460 10.43 23.13 -33.31
C GLY A 460 10.57 24.44 -32.52
N TRP A 461 11.05 25.51 -33.15
CA TRP A 461 11.14 26.83 -32.51
C TRP A 461 9.78 27.43 -32.13
N LEU A 462 8.73 27.13 -32.89
CA LEU A 462 7.36 27.56 -32.61
C LEU A 462 6.60 26.57 -31.71
N SER A 463 7.24 25.49 -31.26
CA SER A 463 6.62 24.42 -30.47
C SER A 463 5.35 23.85 -31.14
N VAL A 464 5.35 23.74 -32.47
CA VAL A 464 4.26 23.14 -33.23
C VAL A 464 4.54 21.64 -33.38
N PRO A 465 3.77 20.75 -32.74
CA PRO A 465 4.05 19.34 -32.76
C PRO A 465 3.71 18.70 -34.11
N ILE A 466 4.40 17.61 -34.43
CA ILE A 466 4.05 16.73 -35.55
C ILE A 466 2.96 15.76 -35.09
N THR A 467 1.87 15.67 -35.85
CA THR A 467 0.76 14.72 -35.62
C THR A 467 0.81 13.61 -36.67
N MET A 468 0.01 12.56 -36.47
CA MET A 468 -0.16 11.50 -37.47
C MET A 468 -0.58 12.03 -38.85
N VAL A 469 -1.33 13.14 -38.88
CA VAL A 469 -1.78 13.77 -40.12
C VAL A 469 -0.67 14.62 -40.74
N SER A 470 0.01 15.46 -39.95
CA SER A 470 1.02 16.37 -40.49
C SER A 470 2.29 15.65 -40.96
N MET A 471 2.64 14.48 -40.41
CA MET A 471 3.80 13.72 -40.89
C MET A 471 3.67 13.25 -42.35
N ALA A 472 2.44 13.02 -42.85
CA ALA A 472 2.20 12.62 -44.24
C ALA A 472 2.49 13.75 -45.25
N VAL A 473 2.57 15.00 -44.78
CA VAL A 473 2.85 16.17 -45.62
C VAL A 473 4.31 16.19 -46.09
N PHE A 474 5.27 15.65 -45.31
CA PHE A 474 6.69 15.76 -45.66
C PHE A 474 7.08 15.07 -46.98
N PRO A 475 6.68 13.82 -47.26
CA PRO A 475 6.86 13.22 -48.59
C PRO A 475 6.26 14.04 -49.73
N ILE A 476 5.06 14.59 -49.53
CA ILE A 476 4.35 15.42 -50.52
C ILE A 476 5.13 16.72 -50.75
N LEU A 477 5.65 17.33 -49.68
CA LEU A 477 6.46 18.54 -49.75
C LEU A 477 7.74 18.33 -50.54
N ILE A 478 8.39 17.17 -50.39
CA ILE A 478 9.56 16.80 -51.21
C ILE A 478 9.17 16.72 -52.68
N GLY A 479 8.07 16.04 -53.01
CA GLY A 479 7.59 15.87 -54.38
C GLY A 479 7.16 17.19 -55.04
N LEU A 480 6.38 18.03 -54.38
CA LEU A 480 5.92 19.32 -54.93
C LEU A 480 7.04 20.37 -54.94
N GLY A 481 7.87 20.40 -53.90
CA GLY A 481 8.91 21.42 -53.76
C GLY A 481 10.06 21.22 -54.75
N ILE A 482 10.35 19.97 -55.13
CA ILE A 482 11.40 19.70 -56.12
C ILE A 482 11.02 20.17 -57.53
N ASP A 483 9.74 20.18 -57.90
CA ASP A 483 9.29 20.66 -59.21
C ASP A 483 9.64 22.14 -59.39
N TYR A 484 9.42 22.95 -58.35
CA TYR A 484 9.83 24.37 -58.35
C TYR A 484 11.35 24.52 -58.43
N ALA A 485 12.11 23.70 -57.69
CA ALA A 485 13.57 23.75 -57.72
C ALA A 485 14.13 23.35 -59.11
N ILE A 486 13.51 22.36 -59.77
CA ILE A 486 13.81 21.95 -61.15
C ILE A 486 13.50 23.09 -62.12
N GLN A 487 12.31 23.69 -62.06
CA GLN A 487 11.93 24.80 -62.94
C GLN A 487 12.89 25.98 -62.80
N PHE A 488 13.28 26.30 -61.56
CA PHE A 488 14.25 27.35 -61.28
C PHE A 488 15.63 27.01 -61.87
N GLN A 489 16.13 25.79 -61.65
CA GLN A 489 17.41 25.35 -62.20
C GLN A 489 17.40 25.37 -63.74
N SER A 490 16.31 24.91 -64.36
CA SER A 490 16.16 24.90 -65.81
C SER A 490 16.24 26.31 -66.39
N ARG A 491 15.46 27.25 -65.83
CA ARG A 491 15.47 28.66 -66.27
C ARG A 491 16.82 29.34 -66.06
N PHE A 492 17.44 29.12 -64.90
CA PHE A 492 18.76 29.67 -64.59
C PHE A 492 19.83 29.15 -65.59
N THR A 493 19.77 27.86 -65.94
CA THR A 493 20.69 27.28 -66.91
C THR A 493 20.46 27.86 -68.30
N GLU A 494 19.19 28.01 -68.72
CA GLU A 494 18.81 28.59 -70.01
C GLU A 494 19.31 30.04 -70.16
N GLU A 495 19.08 30.89 -69.17
CA GLU A 495 19.56 32.29 -69.17
C GLU A 495 21.09 32.37 -69.21
N MET A 496 21.80 31.52 -68.47
CA MET A 496 23.26 31.48 -68.49
C MET A 496 23.85 31.00 -69.82
N THR A 497 23.16 30.11 -70.54
CA THR A 497 23.57 29.67 -71.88
C THR A 497 23.11 30.62 -72.99
N GLY A 498 22.12 31.48 -72.73
CA GLY A 498 21.56 32.43 -73.69
C GLY A 498 22.33 33.73 -73.85
N GLU A 499 23.32 34.02 -72.99
CA GLU A 499 24.20 35.20 -73.10
C GLU A 499 25.41 35.00 -74.05
N GLU A 500 25.58 33.81 -74.66
CA GLU A 500 26.67 33.52 -75.60
C GLU A 500 26.30 33.63 -77.10
N GLN A 501 25.19 34.28 -77.48
CA GLN A 501 24.86 34.56 -78.90
C GLN A 501 24.77 36.05 -79.23
#